data_AF-A0A940R1X0-F1
#
_entry.id   AF-A0A940R1X0-F1
#
_cell.length_a   1.000
_cell.length_b   1.000
_cell.length_c   1.000
_cell.angle_alpha   90.00
_cell.angle_beta   90.00
_cell.angle_gamma   90.00
#
_symmetry.space_group_name_H-M   'P 1'
#
loop_
_entity.id
_entity.type
_entity.pdbx_description
1 polymer ?
#
loop_
_entity_poly.entity_id
_entity_poly.type
_entity_poly.pdbx_seq_one_letter_code
_entity_poly.pdbx_strand_id
1 'polypeptide(L)'
;MLTKTDSRKLFDAILSAPGMADKIKLQGSANRKTLLLLHHVVERGLSQENDKNSGLLEGITEEEKQELTAFSQELLSKAGLTEMHDKLKNF
;
A
#
# COMPACT_ATOMS: atom_id res chain seq x y z
N MET A 1 -1.63 -24.30 -1.10
CA MET A 1 -1.17 -23.39 -0.03
C MET A 1 0.27 -23.04 -0.33
N LEU A 2 0.56 -21.80 -0.76
CA LEU A 2 1.95 -21.32 -0.78
C LEU A 2 2.43 -21.24 0.67
N THR A 3 3.60 -21.80 0.97
CA THR A 3 4.20 -21.61 2.29
C THR A 3 4.70 -20.17 2.41
N LYS A 4 4.82 -19.62 3.64
CA LYS A 4 5.37 -18.26 3.87
C LYS A 4 6.74 -18.03 3.20
N THR A 5 7.49 -19.12 2.98
CA THR A 5 8.78 -19.11 2.29
C THR A 5 8.62 -18.93 0.77
N ASP A 6 7.59 -19.53 0.18
CA ASP A 6 7.31 -19.43 -1.26
C ASP A 6 6.78 -18.04 -1.61
N SER A 7 5.91 -17.46 -0.77
CA SER A 7 5.43 -16.09 -0.96
C SER A 7 6.57 -15.07 -0.87
N ARG A 8 7.51 -15.25 0.06
CA ARG A 8 8.68 -14.36 0.20
C ARG A 8 9.60 -14.41 -1.02
N LYS A 9 9.91 -15.61 -1.52
CA LYS A 9 10.72 -15.79 -2.73
C LYS A 9 10.06 -15.19 -3.97
N LEU A 10 8.73 -15.27 -4.06
CA LEU A 10 7.96 -14.66 -5.14
C LEU A 10 8.01 -13.12 -5.06
N PHE A 11 7.81 -12.55 -3.87
CA PHE A 11 7.96 -11.11 -3.66
C PHE A 11 9.38 -10.64 -4.00
N ASP A 12 10.41 -11.34 -3.55
CA ASP A 12 11.81 -11.00 -3.84
C ASP A 12 12.09 -11.05 -5.35
N ALA A 13 11.57 -12.06 -6.07
CA ALA A 13 11.72 -12.15 -7.52
C ALA A 13 11.03 -11.00 -8.26
N ILE A 14 9.83 -10.60 -7.82
CA ILE A 14 9.06 -9.50 -8.40
C ILE A 14 9.73 -8.15 -8.13
N LEU A 15 10.21 -7.93 -6.89
CA LEU A 15 10.93 -6.71 -6.51
C LEU A 15 12.32 -6.62 -7.16
N SER A 16 12.84 -7.73 -7.69
CA SER A 16 14.07 -7.78 -8.48
C SER A 16 13.83 -7.54 -9.97
N ALA A 17 12.59 -7.32 -10.41
CA ALA A 17 12.29 -7.05 -11.81
C ALA A 17 12.92 -5.72 -12.29
N PRO A 18 13.35 -5.63 -13.56
CA PRO A 18 13.87 -4.38 -14.13
C PRO A 18 12.87 -3.24 -13.94
N GLY A 19 13.35 -2.07 -13.52
CA GLY A 19 12.54 -0.87 -13.30
C GLY A 19 11.96 -0.71 -11.89
N MET A 20 12.05 -1.71 -11.00
CA MET A 20 11.55 -1.60 -9.62
C MET A 20 12.34 -0.62 -8.74
N ALA A 21 13.60 -0.35 -9.10
CA ALA A 21 14.45 0.63 -8.42
C ALA A 21 14.39 2.04 -9.07
N ASP A 22 13.62 2.19 -10.15
CA ASP A 22 13.58 3.45 -10.89
C ASP A 22 12.80 4.50 -10.09
N LYS A 23 13.36 5.71 -10.03
CA LYS A 23 12.71 6.84 -9.38
C LYS A 23 11.64 7.40 -10.30
N ILE A 24 10.39 7.31 -9.89
CA ILE A 24 9.27 7.94 -10.55
C ILE A 24 8.87 9.24 -9.86
N LYS A 25 8.47 10.25 -10.64
CA LYS A 25 7.87 11.47 -10.10
C LYS A 25 6.37 11.24 -9.91
N LEU A 26 5.95 11.04 -8.67
CA LEU A 26 4.53 10.94 -8.30
C LEU A 26 3.99 12.33 -7.97
N GLN A 27 2.97 12.77 -8.69
CA GLN A 27 2.21 13.98 -8.38
C GLN A 27 0.76 13.56 -8.13
N GLY A 28 0.21 13.87 -6.96
CA GLY A 28 -1.18 13.58 -6.60
C GLY A 28 -1.74 14.72 -5.76
N SER A 29 -3.07 14.81 -5.69
CA SER A 29 -3.76 15.78 -4.83
C SER A 29 -4.56 15.02 -3.78
N ALA A 30 -4.23 15.24 -2.51
CA ALA A 30 -4.95 14.69 -1.39
C ALA A 30 -5.05 15.75 -0.30
N ASN A 31 -6.08 15.66 0.53
CA ASN A 31 -6.23 16.55 1.67
C ASN A 31 -5.26 16.11 2.81
N ARG A 32 -5.05 17.00 3.79
CA ARG A 32 -4.14 16.73 4.92
C ARG A 32 -4.54 15.48 5.73
N LYS A 33 -5.84 15.22 5.83
CA LYS A 33 -6.38 14.08 6.57
C LYS A 33 -6.04 12.76 5.86
N THR A 34 -6.26 12.67 4.55
CA THR A 34 -5.92 11.48 3.74
C THR A 34 -4.43 11.13 3.85
N LEU A 35 -3.54 12.13 3.81
CA LEU A 35 -2.10 11.90 3.99
C LEU A 35 -1.76 11.43 5.41
N LEU A 36 -2.40 11.99 6.44
CA LEU A 36 -2.18 11.57 7.82
C LEU A 36 -2.66 10.13 8.08
N LEU A 37 -3.82 9.77 7.50
CA LEU A 37 -4.35 8.41 7.56
C LEU A 37 -3.46 7.43 6.81
N LEU A 38 -2.98 7.80 5.61
CA LEU A 38 -2.03 6.98 4.86
C LEU A 38 -0.77 6.69 5.67
N HIS A 39 -0.20 7.71 6.31
CA HIS A 39 0.98 7.56 7.16
C HIS A 39 0.72 6.57 8.31
N HIS A 40 -0.39 6.72 9.04
CA HIS A 40 -0.74 5.81 10.13
C HIS A 40 -0.99 4.37 9.65
N VAL A 41 -1.60 4.19 8.48
CA VAL A 41 -1.79 2.86 7.88
C VAL A 41 -0.45 2.21 7.56
N VAL A 42 0.51 2.96 7.03
CA VAL A 42 1.87 2.47 6.76
C VAL A 42 2.58 2.10 8.06
N GLU A 43 2.56 2.97 9.09
CA GLU A 43 3.18 2.68 10.38
C GLU A 43 2.62 1.41 11.01
N ARG A 44 1.28 1.25 11.03
CA ARG A 44 0.62 0.04 11.51
C ARG A 44 0.96 -1.20 10.68
N GLY A 45 1.05 -1.07 9.36
CA GLY A 45 1.39 -2.18 8.48
C GLY A 45 2.82 -2.67 8.67
N LEU A 46 3.73 -1.80 9.13
CA LEU A 46 5.13 -2.11 9.40
C LEU A 46 5.37 -2.58 10.84
N SER A 47 4.53 -2.20 11.81
CA SER A 47 4.67 -2.66 13.19
C SER A 47 4.21 -4.12 13.33
N GLN A 48 5.08 -4.99 13.86
CA GLN A 48 4.69 -6.35 14.25
C GLN A 48 3.89 -6.40 15.54
N GLU A 49 3.99 -5.33 16.33
CA GLU A 49 3.16 -5.13 17.50
C GLU A 49 1.83 -4.55 17.05
N ASN A 50 0.75 -5.16 17.54
CA ASN A 50 -0.63 -4.74 17.31
C ASN A 50 -0.93 -3.48 18.17
N ASP A 51 0.00 -2.52 18.14
CA ASP A 51 0.16 -1.55 19.20
C ASP A 51 -0.94 -0.48 19.14
N LYS A 52 -1.30 -0.04 20.33
CA LYS A 52 -2.55 0.62 20.73
C LYS A 52 -2.73 2.04 20.19
N ASN A 53 -1.89 2.49 19.26
CA ASN A 53 -2.05 3.77 18.55
C ASN A 53 -3.13 3.74 17.45
N SER A 54 -3.90 2.66 17.36
CA SER A 54 -4.96 2.45 16.37
C SER A 54 -6.19 3.35 16.54
N GLY A 55 -6.34 4.13 17.61
CA GLY A 55 -7.57 4.89 17.87
C GLY A 55 -7.97 5.82 16.71
N LEU A 56 -6.98 6.36 15.98
CA LEU A 56 -7.24 7.15 14.77
C LEU A 56 -7.80 6.29 13.62
N LEU A 57 -7.29 5.07 13.44
CA LEU A 57 -7.74 4.14 12.41
C LEU A 57 -9.09 3.49 12.76
N GLU A 58 -9.39 3.34 14.04
CA GLU A 58 -10.66 2.83 14.57
C GLU A 58 -11.82 3.81 14.34
N GLY A 59 -11.53 5.12 14.31
CA GLY A 59 -12.52 6.17 14.08
C GLY A 59 -12.72 6.59 12.62
N ILE A 60 -12.09 5.92 11.66
CA ILE A 60 -12.20 6.28 10.23
C ILE A 60 -13.58 5.92 9.70
N THR A 61 -14.23 6.88 9.03
CA THR A 61 -15.52 6.66 8.37
C THR A 61 -15.37 5.88 7.05
N GLU A 62 -16.46 5.31 6.53
CA GLU A 62 -16.39 4.59 5.24
C GLU A 62 -16.00 5.51 4.08
N GLU A 63 -16.42 6.78 4.11
CA GLU A 63 -16.04 7.78 3.11
C GLU A 63 -14.53 8.04 3.11
N GLU A 64 -13.92 8.09 4.30
CA GLU A 64 -12.49 8.31 4.46
C GLU A 64 -11.67 7.08 4.02
N LYS A 65 -12.18 5.87 4.26
CA LYS A 65 -11.59 4.64 3.70
C LYS A 65 -11.65 4.64 2.18
N GLN A 66 -12.77 5.06 1.60
CA GLN A 66 -12.93 5.15 0.15
C GLN A 66 -11.96 6.19 -0.44
N GLU A 67 -11.87 7.38 0.15
CA GLU A 67 -10.94 8.42 -0.31
C GLU A 67 -9.48 7.95 -0.23
N LEU A 68 -9.09 7.33 0.88
CA LEU A 68 -7.75 6.77 1.06
C LEU A 68 -7.44 5.65 0.05
N THR A 69 -8.42 4.78 -0.20
CA THR A 69 -8.29 3.68 -1.18
C THR A 69 -8.15 4.23 -2.60
N ALA A 70 -8.97 5.22 -2.96
CA ALA A 70 -8.91 5.88 -4.27
C ALA A 70 -7.56 6.58 -4.47
N PHE A 71 -7.06 7.28 -3.47
CA PHE A 71 -5.74 7.91 -3.52
C PHE A 71 -4.60 6.88 -3.68
N SER A 72 -4.65 5.78 -2.94
CA SER A 72 -3.68 4.69 -3.08
C SER A 72 -3.69 4.07 -4.48
N GLN A 73 -4.87 3.86 -5.05
CA GLN A 73 -5.05 3.36 -6.42
C GLN A 73 -4.50 4.36 -7.46
N GLU A 74 -4.74 5.66 -7.27
CA GLU A 74 -4.20 6.71 -8.14
C GLU A 74 -2.67 6.69 -8.16
N LEU A 75 -2.03 6.59 -6.99
CA LEU A 75 -0.57 6.50 -6.89
C LEU A 75 -0.02 5.26 -7.60
N LEU A 76 -0.65 4.11 -7.38
CA LEU A 76 -0.27 2.85 -8.03
C LEU A 76 -0.42 2.92 -9.56
N SER A 77 -1.51 3.54 -10.04
CA SER A 77 -1.74 3.74 -11.47
C SER A 77 -0.70 4.67 -12.08
N LYS A 78 -0.35 5.75 -11.39
CA LYS A 78 0.72 6.68 -11.83
C LYS A 78 2.10 6.03 -11.81
N ALA A 79 2.30 5.02 -10.97
CA ALA A 79 3.49 4.19 -10.98
C ALA A 79 3.50 3.12 -12.08
N GLY A 80 2.38 2.93 -12.81
CA GLY A 80 2.26 1.86 -13.82
C GLY A 80 2.21 0.46 -13.22
N LEU A 81 1.91 0.34 -11.91
CA LEU A 81 1.98 -0.93 -11.17
C LEU A 81 0.63 -1.63 -10.99
N THR A 82 -0.45 -1.10 -11.58
CA THR A 82 -1.80 -1.66 -11.44
C THR A 82 -1.87 -3.13 -11.86
N GLU A 83 -1.35 -3.48 -13.04
CA GLU A 83 -1.38 -4.86 -13.54
C GLU A 83 -0.59 -5.82 -12.65
N MET A 84 0.55 -5.36 -12.13
CA MET A 84 1.37 -6.17 -11.22
C MET A 84 0.67 -6.39 -9.88
N HIS A 85 0.01 -5.38 -9.35
CA HIS A 85 -0.78 -5.48 -8.12
C HIS A 85 -1.95 -6.46 -8.26
N ASP A 86 -2.65 -6.44 -9.39
CA ASP A 86 -3.74 -7.38 -9.64
C ASP A 86 -3.24 -8.82 -9.82
N LYS A 87 -2.07 -9.01 -10.45
CA LYS A 87 -1.41 -10.32 -10.48
C LYS A 87 -1.11 -10.80 -9.06
N LEU A 88 -0.49 -9.95 -8.23
CA LEU A 88 -0.16 -10.26 -6.83
C LEU A 88 -1.36 -10.63 -5.97
N LYS A 89 -2.54 -10.01 -6.18
CA LYS A 89 -3.77 -10.34 -5.45
C LYS A 89 -4.36 -11.71 -5.82
N ASN A 90 -4.12 -12.16 -7.05
CA ASN A 90 -4.65 -13.42 -7.57
C ASN A 90 -3.71 -14.61 -7.32
N PHE A 91 -2.55 -14.38 -6.70
CA PHE A 91 -1.63 -15.41 -6.20
C PHE A 91 -1.95 -15.79 -4.75
#